data_AF-A0A9P9K0R9-F1
#
_entry.id   AF-A0A9P9K0R9-F1
#
_cell.length_a   1.000
_cell.length_b   1.000
_cell.length_c   1.000
_cell.angle_alpha   90.00
_cell.angle_beta   90.00
_cell.angle_gamma   90.00
#
_symmetry.space_group_name_H-M   'P 1'
#
loop_
_entity.id
_entity.type
_entity.pdbx_description
1 polymer ?
#
loop_
_entity_poly.entity_id
_entity_poly.type
_entity_poly.pdbx_seq_one_letter_code
_entity_poly.pdbx_strand_id
1 'polypeptide(L)'
;MSCLSYTTVVLHLGRVLVNYTTKNTVGLSSSQIASALDSPGWHDYERGKISEREAYDRVTRDSKIDLETWIQVLEQMRYGKRANQALISAVKEMKQTYPNVKIFCLSNIPRPELELLKDDIDSWGIIDQVFASSNLGERKPDLAIYKEFLKQAQVSTSSCIFVDDKVDNVIAAQTLGFKGIVFKDNQSLIRVLHNALGDPVLRAKRFLNQNAKNMFCTLSTGQMQPDNYSQLIILQNTGDQDLVVLENERYTWNYFQGKPTFAGTTYPDDSDTTSLAMTILEGIPMADKVRARDKILSNLSPGGLPYCWFSKTRPRFCHCICATVFRFFVINEWQFKLPGVYEFLCQLLETRAYLHGSRYYESPDWLLYILSDLCARRPSDPNLEKMRELLVGCIQERMGCNGNILSAAMRVLSAQSLGLTNGRDLEIVLEAQQLDGGWELAWLWGYGTKPLKIGSRGVVTAMAMNAIRRARA
;
A
#
# COMPACT_ATOMS: atom_id res chain seq x y z
N MET A 1 -14.02 -13.00 1.85
CA MET A 1 -13.03 -13.24 2.93
C MET A 1 -13.51 -12.47 4.14
N SER A 2 -13.74 -13.13 5.28
CA SER A 2 -14.06 -12.42 6.53
C SER A 2 -12.91 -11.46 6.84
N CYS A 3 -13.19 -10.17 6.94
CA CYS A 3 -12.19 -9.18 7.33
C CYS A 3 -11.69 -9.58 8.72
N LEU A 4 -10.44 -10.06 8.83
CA LEU A 4 -9.82 -10.32 10.14
C LEU A 4 -9.84 -9.00 10.91
N SER A 5 -10.72 -8.90 11.91
CA SER A 5 -10.78 -7.73 12.79
C SER A 5 -9.81 -7.97 13.92
N TYR A 6 -8.61 -7.41 13.81
CA TYR A 6 -7.67 -7.38 14.93
C TYR A 6 -8.22 -6.47 16.02
N THR A 7 -8.25 -6.98 17.25
CA THR A 7 -8.73 -6.24 18.43
C THR A 7 -7.64 -6.11 19.50
N THR A 8 -6.49 -6.76 19.30
CA THR A 8 -5.44 -6.85 20.28
C THR A 8 -4.07 -6.61 19.62
N VAL A 9 -3.27 -5.73 20.20
CA VAL A 9 -1.86 -5.53 19.84
C VAL A 9 -1.00 -5.90 21.04
N VAL A 10 -0.02 -6.76 20.83
CA VAL A 10 0.90 -7.25 21.85
C VAL A 10 2.29 -6.73 21.52
N LEU A 11 2.82 -5.87 22.37
CA LEU A 11 4.10 -5.18 22.16
C LEU A 11 5.19 -5.78 23.05
N HIS A 12 6.37 -6.02 22.49
CA HIS A 12 7.56 -6.23 23.30
C HIS A 12 7.97 -4.93 24.03
N LEU A 13 8.67 -5.07 25.15
CA LEU A 13 9.16 -3.95 25.96
C LEU A 13 10.51 -3.45 25.44
N GLY A 14 11.54 -4.29 25.47
CA GLY A 14 12.90 -3.92 25.09
C GLY A 14 13.03 -3.60 23.61
N ARG A 15 13.75 -2.54 23.26
CA ARG A 15 14.00 -2.07 21.88
C ARG A 15 12.77 -1.76 21.03
N VAL A 16 11.56 -1.87 21.60
CA VAL A 16 10.29 -1.44 21.00
C VAL A 16 9.73 -0.27 21.81
N LEU A 17 9.32 -0.51 23.06
CA LEU A 17 8.80 0.52 23.97
C LEU A 17 9.89 1.19 24.80
N VAL A 18 11.02 0.52 25.05
CA VAL A 18 12.16 1.03 25.84
C VAL A 18 13.46 0.85 25.05
N ASN A 19 14.13 1.97 24.76
CA ASN A 19 15.43 1.99 24.11
C ASN A 19 16.56 2.04 25.15
N TYR A 20 17.74 1.57 24.76
CA TYR A 20 18.96 1.65 25.55
C TYR A 20 19.92 2.65 24.89
N THR A 21 20.18 3.79 25.52
CA THR A 21 20.88 4.92 24.87
C THR A 21 22.27 5.21 25.44
N THR A 22 22.69 4.53 26.50
CA THR A 22 24.01 4.74 27.11
C THR A 22 25.11 4.11 26.28
N LYS A 23 26.17 4.89 26.01
CA LYS A 23 27.44 4.32 25.51
C LYS A 23 27.98 3.37 26.55
N ASN A 24 28.50 2.24 26.10
CA ASN A 24 29.11 1.29 26.99
C ASN A 24 30.45 1.82 27.51
N THR A 25 30.52 2.09 28.81
CA THR A 25 31.73 2.54 29.51
C THR A 25 32.39 1.42 30.30
N VAL A 26 31.75 0.25 30.37
CA VAL A 26 32.28 -0.94 31.04
C VAL A 26 33.15 -1.73 30.05
N GLY A 27 34.21 -2.37 30.55
CA GLY A 27 35.23 -3.07 29.75
C GLY A 27 34.77 -4.32 28.97
N LEU A 28 33.47 -4.53 28.80
CA LEU A 28 32.88 -5.63 28.04
C LEU A 28 32.42 -5.15 26.67
N SER A 29 32.60 -5.94 25.62
CA SER A 29 32.02 -5.65 24.31
C SER A 29 30.50 -5.87 24.29
N SER A 30 29.79 -5.23 23.36
CA SER A 30 28.35 -5.47 23.16
C SER A 30 28.01 -6.93 22.88
N SER A 31 28.92 -7.68 22.25
CA SER A 31 28.76 -9.11 21.99
C SER A 31 28.84 -9.94 23.27
N GLN A 32 29.78 -9.62 24.17
CA GLN A 32 29.88 -10.29 25.47
C GLN A 32 28.64 -10.06 26.32
N ILE A 33 28.14 -8.81 26.37
CA ILE A 33 26.91 -8.49 27.10
C ILE A 33 25.71 -9.23 26.50
N ALA A 34 25.57 -9.23 25.17
CA ALA A 34 24.49 -9.94 24.50
C ALA A 34 24.53 -11.45 24.76
N SER A 35 25.72 -12.07 24.72
CA SER A 35 25.92 -13.49 25.02
C SER A 35 25.59 -13.82 26.48
N ALA A 36 26.01 -12.97 27.43
CA ALA A 36 25.71 -13.14 28.85
C ALA A 36 24.19 -13.08 29.13
N LEU A 37 23.48 -12.13 28.51
CA LEU A 37 22.01 -12.02 28.56
C LEU A 37 21.29 -13.16 27.83
N ASP A 38 21.98 -13.90 26.97
CA ASP A 38 21.43 -15.07 26.26
C ASP A 38 21.88 -16.41 26.86
N SER A 39 22.44 -16.39 28.08
CA SER A 39 22.89 -17.59 28.77
C SER A 39 21.75 -18.36 29.44
N PRO A 40 21.91 -19.68 29.70
CA PRO A 40 20.92 -20.47 30.42
C PRO A 40 20.57 -19.91 31.80
N GLY A 41 21.57 -19.40 32.54
CA GLY A 41 21.37 -18.76 33.84
C GLY A 41 20.46 -17.52 33.73
N TRP A 42 20.68 -16.67 32.72
CA TRP A 42 19.83 -15.51 32.49
C TRP A 42 18.42 -15.91 32.04
N HIS A 43 18.29 -16.91 31.18
CA HIS A 43 16.97 -17.41 30.75
C HIS A 43 16.14 -17.95 31.92
N ASP A 44 16.75 -18.68 32.85
CA ASP A 44 16.06 -19.16 34.06
C ASP A 44 15.66 -18.01 34.99
N TYR A 45 16.47 -16.96 35.06
CA TYR A 45 16.15 -15.74 35.80
C TYR A 45 14.97 -14.99 35.17
N GLU A 46 14.96 -14.84 33.83
CA GLU A 46 13.83 -14.28 33.08
C GLU A 46 12.54 -15.08 33.33
N ARG A 47 12.61 -16.39 33.50
CA ARG A 47 11.47 -17.27 33.83
C ARG A 47 11.07 -17.23 35.31
N GLY A 48 11.83 -16.55 36.17
CA GLY A 48 11.59 -16.54 37.62
C GLY A 48 11.91 -17.88 38.31
N LYS A 49 12.75 -18.72 37.71
CA LYS A 49 13.14 -20.05 38.25
C LYS A 49 14.28 -19.99 39.26
N ILE A 50 15.11 -18.96 39.19
CA ILE A 50 16.25 -18.76 40.10
C ILE A 50 16.27 -17.31 40.61
N SER A 51 16.96 -17.08 41.73
CA SER A 51 17.16 -15.76 42.30
C SER A 51 18.16 -14.91 41.49
N GLU A 52 18.14 -13.58 41.70
CA GLU A 52 19.09 -12.65 41.08
C GLU A 52 20.55 -13.05 41.37
N ARG A 53 20.84 -13.40 42.62
CA ARG A 53 22.17 -13.84 43.05
C ARG A 53 22.62 -15.09 42.29
N GLU A 54 21.78 -16.12 42.23
CA GLU A 54 22.11 -17.35 41.49
C GLU A 54 22.28 -17.10 40.00
N ALA A 55 21.49 -16.19 39.42
CA ALA A 55 21.62 -15.80 38.03
C ALA A 55 22.97 -15.13 37.77
N TYR A 56 23.36 -14.17 38.60
CA TYR A 56 24.62 -13.46 38.45
C TYR A 56 25.80 -14.41 38.64
N ASP A 57 25.75 -15.30 39.64
CA ASP A 57 26.78 -16.32 39.88
C ASP A 57 26.94 -17.29 38.70
N ARG A 58 25.85 -17.67 38.03
CA ARG A 58 25.90 -18.53 36.83
C ARG A 58 26.44 -17.76 35.62
N VAL A 59 25.91 -16.57 35.35
CA VAL A 59 26.33 -15.73 34.21
C VAL A 59 27.81 -15.39 34.27
N THR A 60 28.29 -14.95 35.44
CA THR A 60 29.70 -14.55 35.65
C THR A 60 30.65 -15.73 35.48
N ARG A 61 30.28 -16.90 36.02
CA ARG A 61 31.04 -18.15 35.86
C ARG A 61 31.12 -18.61 34.42
N ASP A 62 29.97 -18.70 33.73
CA ASP A 62 29.89 -19.24 32.37
C ASP A 62 30.52 -18.30 31.34
N SER A 63 30.33 -16.98 31.53
CA SER A 63 30.86 -15.95 30.64
C SER A 63 32.28 -15.52 30.97
N LYS A 64 32.85 -15.99 32.09
CA LYS A 64 34.15 -15.56 32.64
C LYS A 64 34.24 -14.03 32.81
N ILE A 65 33.16 -13.44 33.33
CA ILE A 65 33.04 -12.01 33.64
C ILE A 65 33.10 -11.88 35.16
N ASP A 66 33.85 -10.92 35.69
CA ASP A 66 33.83 -10.64 37.13
C ASP A 66 32.48 -10.05 37.56
N LEU A 67 32.03 -10.41 38.76
CA LEU A 67 30.71 -10.03 39.27
C LEU A 67 30.51 -8.51 39.35
N GLU A 68 31.55 -7.76 39.72
CA GLU A 68 31.49 -6.31 39.84
C GLU A 68 31.25 -5.65 38.47
N THR A 69 32.01 -6.05 37.45
CA THR A 69 31.83 -5.60 36.06
C THR A 69 30.44 -5.98 35.54
N TRP A 70 29.94 -7.18 35.84
CA TRP A 70 28.58 -7.58 35.44
C TRP A 70 27.49 -6.69 36.06
N ILE A 71 27.61 -6.40 37.37
CA ILE A 71 26.70 -5.49 38.07
C ILE A 71 26.76 -4.09 37.45
N GLN A 72 27.96 -3.56 37.20
CA GLN A 72 28.14 -2.25 36.56
C GLN A 72 27.49 -2.20 35.17
N VAL A 73 27.57 -3.27 34.37
CA VAL A 73 26.86 -3.36 33.09
C VAL A 73 25.36 -3.27 33.28
N LEU A 74 24.79 -4.05 34.19
CA LEU A 74 23.35 -4.06 34.43
C LEU A 74 22.85 -2.72 34.96
N GLU A 75 23.59 -2.08 35.85
CA GLU A 75 23.30 -0.73 36.34
C GLU A 75 23.35 0.29 35.19
N GLN A 76 24.40 0.29 34.37
CA GLN A 76 24.50 1.16 33.21
C GLN A 76 23.32 0.94 32.25
N MET A 77 22.94 -0.32 31.99
CA MET A 77 21.77 -0.64 31.18
C MET A 77 20.48 -0.11 31.82
N ARG A 78 20.30 -0.22 33.14
CA ARG A 78 19.16 0.33 33.89
C ARG A 78 19.11 1.87 33.74
N TYR A 79 20.22 2.57 33.99
CA TYR A 79 20.31 4.03 33.83
C TYR A 79 20.10 4.52 32.40
N GLY A 80 20.47 3.70 31.41
CA GLY A 80 20.36 3.99 29.99
C GLY A 80 19.00 3.70 29.37
N LYS A 81 18.04 3.13 30.12
CA LYS A 81 16.68 2.92 29.64
C LYS A 81 16.00 4.26 29.37
N ARG A 82 15.42 4.39 28.18
CA ARG A 82 14.60 5.54 27.79
C ARG A 82 13.34 5.04 27.11
N ALA A 83 12.19 5.49 27.59
CA ALA A 83 10.92 5.21 26.94
C ALA A 83 10.92 5.75 25.50
N ASN A 84 10.38 4.98 24.56
CA ASN A 84 10.17 5.38 23.18
C ASN A 84 8.94 6.29 23.12
N GLN A 85 9.10 7.54 23.59
CA GLN A 85 8.01 8.50 23.72
C GLN A 85 7.28 8.75 22.39
N ALA A 86 8.00 8.73 21.27
CA ALA A 86 7.39 8.88 19.95
C ALA A 86 6.44 7.71 19.62
N LEU A 87 6.83 6.46 19.89
CA LEU A 87 5.95 5.31 19.69
C LEU A 87 4.77 5.33 20.67
N ILE A 88 5.04 5.64 21.94
CA ILE A 88 4.00 5.70 22.98
C ILE A 88 2.93 6.73 22.60
N SER A 89 3.32 7.93 22.19
CA SER A 89 2.38 8.97 21.73
C SER A 89 1.59 8.51 20.50
N ALA A 90 2.24 7.89 19.51
CA ALA A 90 1.54 7.39 18.33
C ALA A 90 0.55 6.26 18.67
N VAL A 91 0.87 5.38 19.63
CA VAL A 91 -0.05 4.34 20.12
C VAL A 91 -1.23 4.96 20.89
N LYS A 92 -1.03 6.07 21.63
CA LYS A 92 -2.13 6.82 22.25
C LYS A 92 -3.11 7.36 21.20
N GLU A 93 -2.60 8.02 20.16
CA GLU A 93 -3.42 8.53 19.05
C GLU A 93 -4.14 7.40 18.30
N MET A 94 -3.46 6.26 18.13
CA MET A 94 -4.04 5.05 17.55
C MET A 94 -5.20 4.52 18.41
N LYS A 95 -5.06 4.44 19.75
CA LYS A 95 -6.15 4.02 20.66
C LYS A 95 -7.34 4.97 20.59
N GLN A 96 -7.12 6.28 20.42
CA GLN A 96 -8.21 7.24 20.22
C GLN A 96 -8.96 6.99 18.90
N THR A 97 -8.24 6.58 17.85
CA THR A 97 -8.82 6.24 16.55
C THR A 97 -9.55 4.89 16.57
N TYR A 98 -9.04 3.94 17.34
CA TYR A 98 -9.56 2.57 17.45
C TYR A 98 -9.83 2.21 18.93
N PRO A 99 -10.90 2.73 19.55
CA PRO A 99 -11.12 2.66 20.99
C PRO A 99 -11.33 1.24 21.54
N ASN A 100 -11.67 0.28 20.68
CA ASN A 100 -11.88 -1.12 21.06
C ASN A 100 -10.58 -1.95 21.07
N VAL A 101 -9.44 -1.36 20.69
CA VAL A 101 -8.16 -2.07 20.63
C VAL A 101 -7.53 -2.15 22.01
N LYS A 102 -7.24 -3.38 22.46
CA LYS A 102 -6.44 -3.66 23.64
C LYS A 102 -4.96 -3.70 23.28
N ILE A 103 -4.13 -3.12 24.13
CA ILE A 103 -2.67 -3.15 24.04
C ILE A 103 -2.13 -3.93 25.24
N PHE A 104 -1.43 -5.01 24.96
CA PHE A 104 -0.72 -5.77 25.99
C PHE A 104 0.78 -5.63 25.80
N CYS A 105 1.53 -5.78 26.89
CA CYS A 105 2.97 -5.94 26.83
C CYS A 105 3.34 -7.38 27.13
N LEU A 106 4.11 -8.04 26.24
CA LEU A 106 4.66 -9.38 26.50
C LEU A 106 6.19 -9.32 26.43
N SER A 107 6.85 -9.47 27.58
CA SER A 107 8.30 -9.29 27.68
C SER A 107 8.99 -10.43 28.39
N ASN A 108 10.15 -10.83 27.86
CA ASN A 108 11.15 -11.53 28.65
C ASN A 108 11.76 -10.50 29.60
N ILE A 109 11.44 -10.59 30.89
CA ILE A 109 11.93 -9.67 31.91
C ILE A 109 11.85 -10.35 33.29
N PRO A 110 12.94 -10.35 34.07
CA PRO A 110 12.89 -10.84 35.44
C PRO A 110 12.08 -9.90 36.34
N ARG A 111 11.56 -10.43 37.46
CA ARG A 111 10.62 -9.69 38.33
C ARG A 111 11.23 -8.40 38.91
N PRO A 112 12.46 -8.37 39.44
CA PRO A 112 13.03 -7.13 39.98
C PRO A 112 13.11 -6.00 38.96
N GLU A 113 13.51 -6.31 37.72
CA GLU A 113 13.56 -5.33 36.63
C GLU A 113 12.17 -4.83 36.21
N LEU A 114 11.14 -5.69 36.31
CA LEU A 114 9.77 -5.30 36.02
C LEU A 114 9.24 -4.32 37.07
N GLU A 115 9.43 -4.61 38.35
CA GLU A 115 8.96 -3.74 39.45
C GLU A 115 9.58 -2.34 39.36
N LEU A 116 10.86 -2.25 38.97
CA LEU A 116 11.53 -0.97 38.75
C LEU A 116 10.96 -0.15 37.58
N LEU A 117 10.31 -0.80 36.62
CA LEU A 117 9.72 -0.14 35.44
C LEU A 117 8.21 0.06 35.56
N LYS A 118 7.59 -0.43 36.63
CA LYS A 118 6.13 -0.47 36.76
C LYS A 118 5.50 0.91 36.70
N ASP A 119 6.00 1.86 37.51
CA ASP A 119 5.47 3.22 37.54
C ASP A 119 5.66 3.93 36.19
N ASP A 120 6.79 3.73 35.52
CA ASP A 120 7.04 4.25 34.18
C ASP A 120 6.03 3.66 33.18
N ILE A 121 5.86 2.34 33.16
CA ILE A 121 4.92 1.65 32.26
C ILE A 121 3.48 2.11 32.49
N ASP A 122 3.06 2.22 33.75
CA ASP A 122 1.72 2.69 34.13
C ASP A 122 1.51 4.15 33.69
N SER A 123 2.53 5.01 33.86
CA SER A 123 2.49 6.42 33.42
C SER A 123 2.32 6.59 31.90
N TRP A 124 2.72 5.59 31.10
CA TRP A 124 2.53 5.65 29.66
C TRP A 124 1.05 5.59 29.29
N GLY A 125 0.19 4.97 30.09
CA GLY A 125 -1.27 4.97 29.86
C GLY A 125 -1.72 4.34 28.55
N ILE A 126 -0.90 3.47 27.94
CA ILE A 126 -1.24 2.76 26.70
C ILE A 126 -1.49 1.27 26.92
N ILE A 127 -0.80 0.65 27.87
CA ILE A 127 -0.85 -0.80 28.13
C ILE A 127 -2.02 -1.10 29.07
N ASP A 128 -2.90 -2.02 28.65
CA ASP A 128 -4.01 -2.50 29.45
C ASP A 128 -3.56 -3.58 30.45
N GLN A 129 -2.54 -4.37 30.10
CA GLN A 129 -1.91 -5.35 31.01
C GLN A 129 -0.49 -5.75 30.56
N VAL A 130 0.39 -5.96 31.53
CA VAL A 130 1.75 -6.49 31.32
C VAL A 130 1.80 -7.98 31.63
N PHE A 131 2.42 -8.74 30.73
CA PHE A 131 2.72 -10.15 30.84
C PHE A 131 4.24 -10.32 30.80
N ALA A 132 4.82 -10.62 31.95
CA ALA A 132 6.27 -10.84 32.09
C ALA A 132 6.57 -12.34 32.15
N SER A 133 7.65 -12.75 31.50
CA SER A 133 8.14 -14.14 31.53
C SER A 133 8.32 -14.68 32.95
N SER A 134 8.73 -13.82 33.89
CA SER A 134 8.97 -14.19 35.29
C SER A 134 7.69 -14.48 36.07
N ASN A 135 6.55 -13.92 35.63
CA ASN A 135 5.23 -14.21 36.19
C ASN A 135 4.57 -15.40 35.49
N LEU A 136 4.85 -15.60 34.19
CA LEU A 136 4.29 -16.70 33.41
C LEU A 136 5.08 -18.01 33.55
N GLY A 137 6.31 -17.96 34.07
CA GLY A 137 7.20 -19.12 34.20
C GLY A 137 7.88 -19.55 32.89
N GLU A 138 7.57 -18.89 31.78
CA GLU A 138 8.03 -19.21 30.43
C GLU A 138 8.52 -17.98 29.69
N ARG A 139 9.41 -18.17 28.70
CA ARG A 139 10.05 -17.08 27.94
C ARG A 139 9.86 -17.25 26.44
N LYS A 140 9.79 -16.15 25.71
CA LYS A 140 9.88 -16.15 24.24
C LYS A 140 11.28 -16.63 23.81
N PRO A 141 11.42 -17.36 22.70
CA PRO A 141 10.40 -17.71 21.70
C PRO A 141 9.62 -19.00 21.98
N ASP A 142 9.69 -19.58 23.18
CA ASP A 142 8.96 -20.82 23.49
C ASP A 142 7.44 -20.65 23.28
N LEU A 143 6.79 -21.59 22.59
CA LEU A 143 5.34 -21.54 22.33
C LEU A 143 4.51 -21.49 23.62
N ALA A 144 5.04 -22.01 24.74
CA ALA A 144 4.37 -22.04 26.03
C ALA A 144 4.01 -20.64 26.55
N ILE A 145 4.89 -19.63 26.38
CA ILE A 145 4.60 -18.27 26.87
C ILE A 145 3.42 -17.65 26.13
N TYR A 146 3.31 -17.86 24.82
CA TYR A 146 2.22 -17.32 24.02
C TYR A 146 0.89 -17.99 24.36
N LYS A 147 0.90 -19.31 24.60
CA LYS A 147 -0.28 -20.06 25.03
C LYS A 147 -0.77 -19.60 26.41
N GLU A 148 0.15 -19.40 27.35
CA GLU A 148 -0.21 -18.90 28.67
C GLU A 148 -0.68 -17.44 28.61
N PHE A 149 -0.05 -16.59 27.78
CA PHE A 149 -0.54 -15.24 27.49
C PHE A 149 -1.98 -15.27 26.97
N LEU A 150 -2.29 -16.07 25.94
CA LEU A 150 -3.64 -16.15 25.36
C LEU A 150 -4.68 -16.60 26.40
N LYS A 151 -4.31 -17.57 27.24
CA LYS A 151 -5.15 -18.08 28.33
C LYS A 151 -5.40 -17.02 29.40
N GLN A 152 -4.39 -16.27 29.83
CA GLN A 152 -4.58 -15.26 30.87
C GLN A 152 -5.26 -13.99 30.34
N ALA A 153 -4.91 -13.55 29.12
CA ALA A 153 -5.51 -12.39 28.47
C ALA A 153 -6.94 -12.64 27.95
N GLN A 154 -7.35 -13.92 27.83
CA GLN A 154 -8.66 -14.34 27.32
C GLN A 154 -8.94 -13.76 25.92
N VAL A 155 -7.96 -13.87 25.02
CA VAL A 155 -8.06 -13.38 23.63
C VAL A 155 -7.83 -14.50 22.62
N SER A 156 -8.48 -14.40 21.46
CA SER A 156 -8.25 -15.31 20.34
C SER A 156 -7.00 -14.92 19.58
N THR A 157 -6.17 -15.90 19.23
CA THR A 157 -4.94 -15.68 18.47
C THR A 157 -5.17 -14.98 17.13
N SER A 158 -6.28 -15.29 16.43
CA SER A 158 -6.62 -14.67 15.15
C SER A 158 -6.94 -13.18 15.24
N SER A 159 -7.21 -12.67 16.45
CA SER A 159 -7.46 -11.25 16.74
C SER A 159 -6.22 -10.48 17.17
N CYS A 160 -5.07 -11.16 17.31
CA CYS A 160 -3.86 -10.61 17.88
C CYS A 160 -2.80 -10.24 16.83
N ILE A 161 -2.24 -9.04 16.99
CA ILE A 161 -1.02 -8.59 16.32
C ILE A 161 0.12 -8.67 17.34
N PHE A 162 1.22 -9.33 17.02
CA PHE A 162 2.39 -9.43 17.89
C PHE A 162 3.57 -8.67 17.29
N VAL A 163 4.20 -7.81 18.09
CA VAL A 163 5.29 -6.92 17.66
C VAL A 163 6.51 -7.14 18.54
N ASP A 164 7.63 -7.47 17.92
CA ASP A 164 8.89 -7.76 18.61
C ASP A 164 10.09 -7.40 17.72
N ASP A 165 11.23 -7.06 18.31
CA ASP A 165 12.46 -6.75 17.56
C ASP A 165 13.18 -8.03 17.09
N LYS A 166 12.92 -9.19 17.72
CA LYS A 166 13.54 -10.46 17.35
C LYS A 166 12.66 -11.29 16.42
N VAL A 167 13.24 -11.70 15.30
CA VAL A 167 12.58 -12.52 14.28
C VAL A 167 12.06 -13.84 14.86
N ASP A 168 12.84 -14.53 15.69
CA ASP A 168 12.43 -15.83 16.27
C ASP A 168 11.18 -15.71 17.14
N ASN A 169 11.05 -14.59 17.88
CA ASN A 169 9.84 -14.32 18.67
C ASN A 169 8.63 -14.13 17.74
N VAL A 170 8.80 -13.34 16.67
CA VAL A 170 7.73 -13.08 15.71
C VAL A 170 7.30 -14.35 14.98
N ILE A 171 8.25 -15.18 14.55
CA ILE A 171 7.97 -16.47 13.90
C ILE A 171 7.19 -17.38 14.85
N ALA A 172 7.65 -17.53 16.10
CA ALA A 172 6.97 -18.36 17.09
C ALA A 172 5.51 -17.93 17.30
N ALA A 173 5.24 -16.62 17.41
CA ALA A 173 3.88 -16.10 17.47
C ALA A 173 3.08 -16.42 16.18
N GLN A 174 3.66 -16.21 15.00
CA GLN A 174 2.98 -16.52 13.73
C GLN A 174 2.59 -17.99 13.60
N THR A 175 3.42 -18.92 14.10
CA THR A 175 3.07 -20.37 14.08
C THR A 175 1.79 -20.70 14.86
N LEU A 176 1.40 -19.84 15.81
CA LEU A 176 0.15 -19.98 16.58
C LEU A 176 -1.03 -19.21 15.95
N GLY A 177 -0.80 -18.45 14.88
CA GLY A 177 -1.82 -17.69 14.14
C GLY A 177 -1.87 -16.19 14.41
N PHE A 178 -0.89 -15.63 15.13
CA PHE A 178 -0.79 -14.17 15.30
C PHE A 178 -0.44 -13.50 13.97
N LYS A 179 -0.88 -12.25 13.76
CA LYS A 179 -0.20 -11.38 12.80
C LYS A 179 1.11 -10.92 13.42
N GLY A 180 2.22 -11.52 12.99
CA GLY A 180 3.55 -11.13 13.46
C GLY A 180 4.12 -9.92 12.70
N ILE A 181 4.72 -8.98 13.43
CA ILE A 181 5.43 -7.82 12.89
C ILE A 181 6.81 -7.76 13.54
N VAL A 182 7.86 -7.84 12.71
CA VAL A 182 9.23 -7.53 13.16
C VAL A 182 9.36 -6.01 13.25
N PHE A 183 9.62 -5.50 14.45
CA PHE A 183 9.79 -4.08 14.70
C PHE A 183 11.07 -3.58 14.02
N LYS A 184 10.95 -2.50 13.24
CA LYS A 184 12.07 -1.83 12.56
C LYS A 184 12.18 -0.38 13.00
N ASP A 185 11.07 0.34 12.90
CA ASP A 185 10.96 1.74 13.25
C ASP A 185 9.51 2.10 13.58
N ASN A 186 9.33 3.24 14.26
CA ASN A 186 8.03 3.71 14.72
C ASN A 186 7.07 3.98 13.55
N GLN A 187 7.54 4.60 12.47
CA GLN A 187 6.68 5.03 11.36
C GLN A 187 6.11 3.83 10.60
N SER A 188 6.96 2.85 10.29
CA SER A 188 6.56 1.61 9.63
C SER A 188 5.57 0.81 10.49
N LEU A 189 5.84 0.68 11.80
CA LEU A 189 4.94 -0.04 12.71
C LEU A 189 3.56 0.61 12.74
N ILE A 190 3.49 1.92 12.98
CA ILE A 190 2.21 2.63 13.11
C ILE A 190 1.42 2.56 11.80
N ARG A 191 2.09 2.63 10.64
CA ARG A 191 1.41 2.42 9.35
C ARG A 191 0.80 1.03 9.23
N VAL A 192 1.56 -0.01 9.55
CA VAL A 192 1.06 -1.39 9.49
C VAL A 192 -0.09 -1.60 10.48
N LEU A 193 -0.02 -1.02 11.68
CA LEU A 193 -1.12 -1.09 12.66
C LEU A 193 -2.38 -0.39 12.14
N HIS A 194 -2.26 0.81 11.57
CA HIS A 194 -3.42 1.48 10.94
C HIS A 194 -4.01 0.68 9.77
N ASN A 195 -3.17 0.01 8.97
CA ASN A 195 -3.63 -0.83 7.85
C ASN A 195 -4.32 -2.11 8.35
N ALA A 196 -3.92 -2.65 9.50
CA ALA A 196 -4.54 -3.82 10.10
C ALA A 196 -5.84 -3.49 10.86
N LEU A 197 -5.90 -2.34 11.52
CA LEU A 197 -6.99 -1.97 12.43
C LEU A 197 -8.08 -1.12 11.76
N GLY A 198 -7.71 -0.29 10.78
CA GLY A 198 -8.62 0.65 10.15
C GLY A 198 -9.32 0.11 8.90
N ASP A 199 -10.48 0.67 8.57
CA ASP A 199 -11.10 0.42 7.27
C ASP A 199 -10.32 1.18 6.16
N PRO A 200 -9.61 0.49 5.25
CA PRO A 200 -8.84 1.12 4.20
C PRO A 200 -9.70 1.95 3.24
N VAL A 201 -10.97 1.57 2.99
CA VAL A 201 -11.86 2.32 2.09
C VAL A 201 -12.26 3.63 2.75
N LEU A 202 -12.63 3.62 4.04
CA LEU A 202 -12.97 4.85 4.76
C LEU A 202 -11.78 5.79 4.88
N ARG A 203 -10.58 5.25 5.15
CA ARG A 203 -9.34 6.05 5.18
C ARG A 203 -9.03 6.68 3.82
N ALA A 204 -9.18 5.93 2.73
CA ALA A 204 -9.01 6.45 1.38
C ALA A 204 -10.03 7.55 1.04
N LYS A 205 -11.30 7.36 1.41
CA LYS A 205 -12.34 8.39 1.24
C LYS A 205 -12.01 9.68 1.99
N ARG A 206 -11.52 9.58 3.23
CA ARG A 206 -11.08 10.76 4.00
C ARG A 206 -9.95 11.50 3.28
N PHE A 207 -8.93 10.79 2.79
CA PHE A 207 -7.86 11.38 2.01
C PHE A 207 -8.40 12.11 0.77
N LEU A 208 -9.24 11.44 -0.03
CA LEU A 208 -9.81 12.02 -1.25
C LEU A 208 -10.62 13.28 -0.95
N ASN A 209 -11.48 13.24 0.08
CA ASN A 209 -12.33 14.38 0.47
C ASN A 209 -11.51 15.55 1.01
N GLN A 210 -10.48 15.30 1.81
CA GLN A 210 -9.58 16.35 2.32
C GLN A 210 -8.79 17.04 1.21
N ASN A 211 -8.53 16.33 0.10
CA ASN A 211 -7.81 16.83 -1.05
C ASN A 211 -8.73 17.17 -2.24
N ALA A 212 -10.05 17.19 -2.04
CA ALA A 212 -11.02 17.43 -3.09
C ALA A 212 -10.67 18.71 -3.87
N LYS A 213 -10.76 18.64 -5.19
CA LYS A 213 -10.46 19.72 -6.14
C LYS A 213 -9.00 20.18 -6.17
N ASN A 214 -8.09 19.50 -5.46
CA ASN A 214 -6.67 19.83 -5.37
C ASN A 214 -5.75 18.66 -5.79
N MET A 215 -6.31 17.58 -6.35
CA MET A 215 -5.58 16.35 -6.71
C MET A 215 -4.99 16.38 -8.14
N PHE A 216 -4.37 17.49 -8.53
CA PHE A 216 -3.70 17.59 -9.83
C PHE A 216 -2.41 16.77 -9.89
N CYS A 217 -1.92 16.50 -11.09
CA CYS A 217 -0.66 15.81 -11.25
C CYS A 217 0.54 16.63 -10.77
N THR A 218 1.60 15.93 -10.38
CA THR A 218 2.92 16.49 -10.07
C THR A 218 3.93 15.99 -11.11
N LEU A 219 4.70 16.92 -11.67
CA LEU A 219 5.81 16.61 -12.56
C LEU A 219 7.02 16.11 -11.76
N SER A 220 7.92 15.35 -12.37
CA SER A 220 9.16 14.92 -11.72
C SER A 220 10.11 16.06 -11.34
N THR A 221 9.82 17.30 -11.79
CA THR A 221 10.46 18.54 -11.34
C THR A 221 9.86 19.13 -10.05
N GLY A 222 8.82 18.51 -9.49
CA GLY A 222 8.08 18.98 -8.31
C GLY A 222 6.95 19.98 -8.62
N GLN A 223 6.83 20.44 -9.87
CA GLN A 223 5.78 21.39 -10.26
C GLN A 223 4.42 20.68 -10.41
N MET A 224 3.37 21.34 -9.93
CA MET A 224 1.99 20.92 -10.19
C MET A 224 1.63 21.14 -11.66
N GLN A 225 0.87 20.23 -12.23
CA GLN A 225 0.34 20.27 -13.59
C GLN A 225 -1.19 20.12 -13.54
N PRO A 226 -1.95 21.23 -13.65
CA PRO A 226 -3.37 21.17 -13.91
C PRO A 226 -3.65 20.41 -15.21
N ASP A 227 -4.51 19.40 -15.13
CA ASP A 227 -4.82 18.50 -16.23
C ASP A 227 -6.22 17.91 -16.09
N ASN A 228 -6.89 17.62 -17.20
CA ASN A 228 -8.21 16.99 -17.22
C ASN A 228 -8.14 15.47 -17.10
N TYR A 229 -7.07 14.85 -17.59
CA TYR A 229 -7.02 13.40 -17.79
C TYR A 229 -6.96 12.63 -16.46
N SER A 230 -6.12 13.07 -15.52
CA SER A 230 -6.04 12.53 -14.16
C SER A 230 -7.35 12.71 -13.40
N GLN A 231 -8.02 13.85 -13.58
CA GLN A 231 -9.29 14.18 -12.96
C GLN A 231 -10.40 13.24 -13.47
N LEU A 232 -10.42 12.96 -14.77
CA LEU A 232 -11.31 11.96 -15.36
C LEU A 232 -11.02 10.55 -14.81
N ILE A 233 -9.76 10.17 -14.62
CA ILE A 233 -9.42 8.85 -14.04
C ILE A 233 -9.86 8.75 -12.57
N ILE A 234 -9.71 9.82 -11.78
CA ILE A 234 -10.24 9.89 -10.41
C ILE A 234 -11.75 9.69 -10.47
N LEU A 235 -12.47 10.47 -11.28
CA LEU A 235 -13.91 10.37 -11.44
C LEU A 235 -14.36 8.95 -11.88
N GLN A 236 -13.65 8.32 -12.81
CA GLN A 236 -13.94 6.95 -13.26
C GLN A 236 -13.90 5.94 -12.09
N ASN A 237 -13.03 6.14 -11.12
CA ASN A 237 -12.81 5.21 -10.02
C ASN A 237 -13.56 5.57 -8.73
N THR A 238 -14.05 6.80 -8.59
CA THR A 238 -14.81 7.26 -7.43
C THR A 238 -16.31 7.41 -7.71
N GLY A 239 -16.68 7.80 -8.93
CA GLY A 239 -18.03 8.25 -9.28
C GLY A 239 -18.42 9.58 -8.65
N ASP A 240 -17.47 10.30 -8.05
CA ASP A 240 -17.72 11.49 -7.23
C ASP A 240 -17.20 12.75 -7.94
N GLN A 241 -18.13 13.59 -8.39
CA GLN A 241 -17.81 14.85 -9.08
C GLN A 241 -17.28 15.93 -8.14
N ASP A 242 -17.58 15.87 -6.84
CA ASP A 242 -17.13 16.89 -5.89
C ASP A 242 -15.62 16.81 -5.63
N LEU A 243 -14.99 15.69 -5.99
CA LEU A 243 -13.55 15.47 -5.85
C LEU A 243 -12.70 16.15 -6.93
N VAL A 244 -13.28 16.44 -8.09
CA VAL A 244 -12.51 16.75 -9.32
C VAL A 244 -12.79 18.16 -9.84
N VAL A 245 -11.84 18.69 -10.60
CA VAL A 245 -12.01 19.93 -11.37
C VAL A 245 -11.78 19.59 -12.83
N LEU A 246 -12.77 19.84 -13.68
CA LEU A 246 -12.69 19.62 -15.12
C LEU A 246 -12.87 20.97 -15.83
N GLU A 247 -12.06 21.22 -16.85
CA GLU A 247 -12.13 22.43 -17.68
C GLU A 247 -12.27 22.01 -19.14
N ASN A 248 -13.44 22.27 -19.71
CA ASN A 248 -13.67 22.09 -21.14
C ASN A 248 -14.91 22.85 -21.60
N GLU A 249 -14.80 23.50 -22.75
CA GLU A 249 -15.87 24.29 -23.37
C GLU A 249 -16.35 23.70 -24.71
N ARG A 250 -15.81 22.54 -25.12
CA ARG A 250 -15.97 22.01 -26.48
C ARG A 250 -16.32 20.51 -26.50
N TYR A 251 -16.59 19.96 -27.68
CA TYR A 251 -16.82 18.53 -27.85
C TYR A 251 -15.51 17.72 -28.01
N THR A 252 -14.35 18.38 -27.99
CA THR A 252 -13.02 17.76 -27.91
C THR A 252 -12.34 18.24 -26.65
N TRP A 253 -11.52 17.38 -26.06
CA TRP A 253 -10.88 17.63 -24.77
C TRP A 253 -9.36 17.68 -24.92
N ASN A 254 -8.76 18.53 -24.10
CA ASN A 254 -7.32 18.64 -23.95
C ASN A 254 -6.87 18.00 -22.64
N TYR A 255 -5.73 17.30 -22.67
CA TYR A 255 -5.03 16.89 -21.46
C TYR A 255 -4.83 18.05 -20.47
N PHE A 256 -4.39 19.23 -20.95
CA PHE A 256 -4.07 20.38 -20.10
C PHE A 256 -5.32 21.18 -19.73
N GLN A 257 -5.31 21.76 -18.54
CA GLN A 257 -6.22 22.85 -18.16
C GLN A 257 -5.56 24.21 -18.43
N GLY A 258 -6.38 25.24 -18.68
CA GLY A 258 -5.94 26.55 -19.12
C GLY A 258 -5.17 26.51 -20.46
N LYS A 259 -4.05 27.23 -20.54
CA LYS A 259 -3.25 27.30 -21.76
C LYS A 259 -2.50 25.98 -21.97
N PRO A 260 -2.75 25.21 -23.05
CA PRO A 260 -2.15 23.90 -23.28
C PRO A 260 -0.72 24.01 -23.81
N THR A 261 0.10 24.82 -23.13
CA THR A 261 1.49 25.07 -23.49
C THR A 261 2.42 24.48 -22.47
N PHE A 262 3.35 23.65 -22.94
CA PHE A 262 4.40 23.10 -22.11
C PHE A 262 5.74 23.19 -22.85
N ALA A 263 6.76 23.71 -22.17
CA ALA A 263 8.10 23.91 -22.72
C ALA A 263 8.12 24.57 -24.12
N GLY A 264 7.35 25.66 -24.29
CA GLY A 264 7.28 26.42 -25.55
C GLY A 264 6.47 25.75 -26.66
N THR A 265 5.85 24.60 -26.39
CA THR A 265 5.03 23.88 -27.36
C THR A 265 3.55 23.96 -26.98
N THR A 266 2.70 24.39 -27.90
CA THR A 266 1.24 24.30 -27.74
C THR A 266 0.75 22.91 -28.18
N TYR A 267 -0.03 22.26 -27.33
CA TYR A 267 -0.60 20.94 -27.55
C TYR A 267 -2.07 21.07 -27.97
N PRO A 268 -2.48 20.44 -29.08
CA PRO A 268 -3.88 20.40 -29.47
C PRO A 268 -4.67 19.46 -28.56
N ASP A 269 -5.99 19.52 -28.66
CA ASP A 269 -6.88 18.51 -28.11
C ASP A 269 -6.51 17.11 -28.63
N ASP A 270 -6.84 16.10 -27.84
CA ASP A 270 -6.31 14.77 -28.01
C ASP A 270 -7.39 13.68 -27.93
N SER A 271 -7.13 12.59 -28.63
CA SER A 271 -8.05 11.46 -28.75
C SER A 271 -8.25 10.74 -27.42
N ASP A 272 -7.28 10.77 -26.50
CA ASP A 272 -7.30 10.02 -25.25
C ASP A 272 -8.24 10.69 -24.24
N THR A 273 -7.97 11.95 -23.92
CA THR A 273 -8.80 12.77 -23.03
C THR A 273 -10.21 12.90 -23.57
N THR A 274 -10.36 13.11 -24.88
CA THR A 274 -11.68 13.19 -25.52
C THR A 274 -12.43 11.89 -25.35
N SER A 275 -11.82 10.74 -25.68
CA SER A 275 -12.50 9.45 -25.62
C SER A 275 -12.84 9.04 -24.19
N LEU A 276 -11.95 9.32 -23.22
CA LEU A 276 -12.23 9.06 -21.81
C LEU A 276 -13.41 9.91 -21.32
N ALA A 277 -13.38 11.22 -21.55
CA ALA A 277 -14.45 12.14 -21.15
C ALA A 277 -15.80 11.71 -21.74
N MET A 278 -15.85 11.43 -23.05
CA MET A 278 -17.06 10.99 -23.75
C MET A 278 -17.59 9.62 -23.29
N THR A 279 -16.74 8.83 -22.64
CA THR A 279 -17.08 7.51 -22.08
C THR A 279 -17.63 7.61 -20.65
N ILE A 280 -17.07 8.48 -19.81
CA ILE A 280 -17.35 8.46 -18.36
C ILE A 280 -18.24 9.60 -17.88
N LEU A 281 -18.29 10.73 -18.58
CA LEU A 281 -19.11 11.86 -18.15
C LEU A 281 -20.58 11.61 -18.49
N GLU A 282 -21.42 11.79 -17.49
CA GLU A 282 -22.87 11.71 -17.62
C GLU A 282 -23.41 12.99 -18.27
N GLY A 283 -24.57 12.89 -18.93
CA GLY A 283 -25.26 14.05 -19.50
C GLY A 283 -24.67 14.66 -20.78
N ILE A 284 -23.55 14.13 -21.30
CA ILE A 284 -23.03 14.60 -22.60
C ILE A 284 -24.03 14.29 -23.73
N PRO A 285 -24.48 15.29 -24.51
CA PRO A 285 -25.38 15.06 -25.63
C PRO A 285 -24.80 14.11 -26.68
N MET A 286 -25.62 13.22 -27.23
CA MET A 286 -25.18 12.31 -28.28
C MET A 286 -24.61 13.04 -29.51
N ALA A 287 -25.14 14.22 -29.83
CA ALA A 287 -24.62 15.08 -30.90
C ALA A 287 -23.14 15.44 -30.68
N ASP A 288 -22.73 15.68 -29.44
CA ASP A 288 -21.37 16.04 -29.06
C ASP A 288 -20.45 14.81 -29.17
N LYS A 289 -20.94 13.63 -28.73
CA LYS A 289 -20.23 12.36 -28.92
C LYS A 289 -20.02 12.05 -30.42
N VAL A 290 -21.01 12.32 -31.26
CA VAL A 290 -20.92 12.17 -32.72
C VAL A 290 -19.88 13.13 -33.31
N ARG A 291 -19.85 14.41 -32.89
CA ARG A 291 -18.82 15.37 -33.34
C ARG A 291 -17.42 14.95 -32.90
N ALA A 292 -17.27 14.44 -31.67
CA ALA A 292 -16.00 13.92 -31.16
C ALA A 292 -15.52 12.70 -31.98
N ARG A 293 -16.42 11.75 -32.24
CA ARG A 293 -16.17 10.58 -33.11
C ARG A 293 -15.68 11.01 -34.49
N ASP A 294 -16.38 11.93 -35.14
CA ASP A 294 -16.03 12.39 -36.49
C ASP A 294 -14.68 13.12 -36.51
N LYS A 295 -14.37 13.85 -35.43
CA LYS A 295 -13.04 14.43 -35.26
C LYS A 295 -11.95 13.36 -35.16
N ILE A 296 -12.16 12.30 -34.39
CA ILE A 296 -11.22 11.17 -34.28
C ILE A 296 -11.03 10.49 -35.65
N LEU A 297 -12.11 10.22 -36.38
CA LEU A 297 -12.09 9.61 -37.71
C LEU A 297 -11.36 10.47 -38.75
N SER A 298 -11.31 11.79 -38.57
CA SER A 298 -10.52 12.68 -39.43
C SER A 298 -9.00 12.68 -39.11
N ASN A 299 -8.57 11.98 -38.06
CA ASN A 299 -7.18 11.92 -37.57
C ASN A 299 -6.72 10.45 -37.37
N LEU A 300 -6.88 9.64 -38.41
CA LEU A 300 -6.38 8.27 -38.45
C LEU A 300 -5.02 8.21 -39.18
N SER A 301 -4.24 7.20 -38.83
CA SER A 301 -3.06 6.80 -39.59
C SER A 301 -3.45 6.19 -40.95
N PRO A 302 -2.49 6.04 -41.88
CA PRO A 302 -2.74 5.34 -43.15
C PRO A 302 -3.30 3.93 -42.97
N GLY A 303 -2.96 3.25 -41.87
CA GLY A 303 -3.50 1.93 -41.52
C GLY A 303 -4.83 1.97 -40.77
N GLY A 304 -5.53 3.12 -40.72
CA GLY A 304 -6.82 3.26 -40.05
C GLY A 304 -6.77 3.36 -38.52
N LEU A 305 -5.59 3.31 -37.91
CA LEU A 305 -5.45 3.40 -36.44
C LEU A 305 -5.52 4.87 -35.95
N PRO A 306 -6.25 5.18 -34.86
CA PRO A 306 -6.34 6.53 -34.31
C PRO A 306 -5.00 7.14 -33.88
N TYR A 307 -4.76 8.40 -34.24
CA TYR A 307 -3.64 9.16 -33.71
C TYR A 307 -3.97 9.80 -32.34
N CYS A 308 -2.92 10.09 -31.57
CA CYS A 308 -3.01 10.71 -30.26
C CYS A 308 -3.63 12.11 -30.31
N TRP A 309 -3.19 12.93 -31.27
CA TRP A 309 -3.49 14.36 -31.31
C TRP A 309 -4.41 14.68 -32.49
N PHE A 310 -5.31 15.65 -32.31
CA PHE A 310 -6.12 16.22 -33.40
C PHE A 310 -5.33 17.21 -34.25
N SER A 311 -4.18 16.77 -34.76
CA SER A 311 -3.27 17.57 -35.57
C SER A 311 -2.59 16.76 -36.67
N LYS A 312 -2.78 17.18 -37.91
CA LYS A 312 -2.14 16.61 -39.11
C LYS A 312 -0.62 16.81 -39.13
N THR A 313 -0.12 17.83 -38.43
CA THR A 313 1.33 18.12 -38.36
C THR A 313 2.02 17.36 -37.22
N ARG A 314 1.27 16.62 -36.40
CA ARG A 314 1.79 15.82 -35.27
C ARG A 314 1.19 14.41 -35.25
N PRO A 315 1.40 13.60 -36.31
CA PRO A 315 0.87 12.24 -36.39
C PRO A 315 1.60 11.32 -35.38
N ARG A 316 1.11 11.28 -34.14
CA ARG A 316 1.65 10.45 -33.06
C ARG A 316 0.71 9.29 -32.82
N PHE A 317 1.28 8.11 -32.63
CA PHE A 317 0.56 6.88 -32.34
C PHE A 317 0.92 6.35 -30.95
N CYS A 318 -0.07 5.81 -30.25
CA CYS A 318 0.07 5.10 -28.98
C CYS A 318 -1.02 4.04 -28.90
N HIS A 319 -0.65 2.79 -28.62
CA HIS A 319 -1.62 1.70 -28.55
C HIS A 319 -2.55 1.78 -27.33
N CYS A 320 -2.12 2.37 -26.21
CA CYS A 320 -3.02 2.62 -25.07
C CYS A 320 -4.12 3.64 -25.44
N ILE A 321 -3.76 4.72 -26.15
CA ILE A 321 -4.72 5.71 -26.66
C ILE A 321 -5.65 5.08 -27.70
N CYS A 322 -5.11 4.24 -28.58
CA CYS A 322 -5.90 3.44 -29.52
C CYS A 322 -6.95 2.59 -28.79
N ALA A 323 -6.57 1.94 -27.67
CA ALA A 323 -7.50 1.20 -26.83
C ALA A 323 -8.56 2.08 -26.17
N THR A 324 -8.20 3.27 -25.66
CA THR A 324 -9.18 4.23 -25.09
C THR A 324 -10.20 4.67 -26.14
N VAL A 325 -9.75 4.98 -27.36
CA VAL A 325 -10.61 5.33 -28.49
C VAL A 325 -11.52 4.16 -28.87
N PHE A 326 -10.96 2.95 -29.00
CA PHE A 326 -11.75 1.77 -29.35
C PHE A 326 -12.83 1.50 -28.31
N ARG A 327 -12.51 1.64 -27.02
CA ARG A 327 -13.49 1.54 -25.92
C ARG A 327 -14.64 2.52 -26.10
N PHE A 328 -14.35 3.79 -26.36
CA PHE A 328 -15.37 4.80 -26.63
C PHE A 328 -16.26 4.42 -27.82
N PHE A 329 -15.66 3.93 -28.92
CA PHE A 329 -16.41 3.54 -30.11
C PHE A 329 -17.31 2.32 -29.88
N VAL A 330 -16.82 1.26 -29.22
CA VAL A 330 -17.60 0.03 -28.97
C VAL A 330 -18.76 0.28 -28.00
N ILE A 331 -18.55 1.09 -26.95
CA ILE A 331 -19.63 1.44 -26.01
C ILE A 331 -20.77 2.20 -26.71
N ASN A 332 -20.49 2.89 -27.82
CA ASN A 332 -21.49 3.61 -28.62
C ASN A 332 -21.83 2.90 -29.95
N GLU A 333 -21.46 1.63 -30.12
CA GLU A 333 -21.79 0.80 -31.29
C GLU A 333 -21.24 1.33 -32.62
N TRP A 334 -20.06 1.96 -32.59
CA TRP A 334 -19.39 2.54 -33.75
C TRP A 334 -18.12 1.80 -34.18
N GLN A 335 -17.84 0.64 -33.61
CA GLN A 335 -16.61 -0.12 -33.84
C GLN A 335 -16.34 -0.42 -35.33
N PHE A 336 -17.39 -0.60 -36.13
CA PHE A 336 -17.28 -0.82 -37.58
C PHE A 336 -16.64 0.35 -38.35
N LYS A 337 -16.58 1.55 -37.74
CA LYS A 337 -15.92 2.74 -38.33
C LYS A 337 -14.40 2.75 -38.13
N LEU A 338 -13.87 1.84 -37.31
CA LEU A 338 -12.44 1.67 -37.06
C LEU A 338 -12.01 0.25 -37.46
N PRO A 339 -12.13 -0.12 -38.76
CA PRO A 339 -11.74 -1.45 -39.22
C PRO A 339 -10.25 -1.70 -38.92
N GLY A 340 -9.91 -2.88 -38.39
CA GLY A 340 -8.54 -3.27 -38.06
C GLY A 340 -8.08 -2.91 -36.64
N VAL A 341 -8.78 -2.03 -35.91
CA VAL A 341 -8.39 -1.70 -34.53
C VAL A 341 -8.59 -2.88 -33.59
N TYR A 342 -9.67 -3.65 -33.76
CA TYR A 342 -9.94 -4.84 -32.94
C TYR A 342 -8.85 -5.89 -33.12
N GLU A 343 -8.51 -6.21 -34.37
CA GLU A 343 -7.48 -7.17 -34.73
C GLU A 343 -6.11 -6.74 -34.21
N PHE A 344 -5.77 -5.46 -34.37
CA PHE A 344 -4.52 -4.89 -33.85
C PHE A 344 -4.41 -5.04 -32.33
N LEU A 345 -5.47 -4.71 -31.58
CA LEU A 345 -5.47 -4.84 -30.12
C LEU A 345 -5.39 -6.30 -29.67
N CYS A 346 -6.10 -7.22 -30.35
CA CYS A 346 -5.97 -8.65 -30.09
C CYS A 346 -4.54 -9.14 -30.36
N GLN A 347 -3.93 -8.72 -31.46
CA GLN A 347 -2.56 -9.13 -31.80
C GLN A 347 -1.54 -8.62 -30.78
N LEU A 348 -1.72 -7.40 -30.23
CA LEU A 348 -0.88 -6.91 -29.14
C LEU A 348 -0.97 -7.81 -27.90
N LEU A 349 -2.17 -8.27 -27.56
CA LEU A 349 -2.37 -9.20 -26.45
C LEU A 349 -1.72 -10.55 -26.77
N GLU A 350 -2.05 -11.18 -27.91
CA GLU A 350 -1.52 -12.47 -28.36
C GLU A 350 0.01 -12.53 -28.33
N THR A 351 0.66 -11.52 -28.89
CA THR A 351 2.12 -11.46 -29.00
C THR A 351 2.81 -10.97 -27.73
N ARG A 352 2.04 -10.53 -26.73
CA ARG A 352 2.53 -9.86 -25.51
C ARG A 352 3.38 -8.60 -25.79
N ALA A 353 3.30 -8.03 -26.99
CA ALA A 353 4.08 -6.85 -27.37
C ALA A 353 3.79 -5.62 -26.47
N TYR A 354 2.62 -5.57 -25.85
CA TYR A 354 2.25 -4.53 -24.90
C TYR A 354 3.13 -4.48 -23.64
N LEU A 355 3.87 -5.56 -23.31
CA LEU A 355 4.71 -5.65 -22.11
C LEU A 355 5.81 -4.58 -22.06
N HIS A 356 6.20 -4.01 -23.21
CA HIS A 356 7.16 -2.91 -23.29
C HIS A 356 6.58 -1.56 -22.84
N GLY A 357 5.29 -1.49 -22.51
CA GLY A 357 4.58 -0.23 -22.33
C GLY A 357 4.53 0.55 -23.64
N SER A 358 4.29 1.85 -23.54
CA SER A 358 4.24 2.77 -24.67
C SER A 358 5.09 4.02 -24.41
N ARG A 359 5.16 4.90 -25.42
CA ARG A 359 5.83 6.20 -25.30
C ARG A 359 5.37 7.04 -24.10
N TYR A 360 4.10 6.91 -23.71
CA TYR A 360 3.49 7.70 -22.63
C TYR A 360 3.25 6.84 -21.40
N TYR A 361 2.72 5.63 -21.59
CA TYR A 361 2.37 4.71 -20.51
C TYR A 361 3.49 3.68 -20.29
N GLU A 362 4.36 3.92 -19.32
CA GLU A 362 5.48 3.03 -18.99
C GLU A 362 4.97 1.67 -18.46
N SER A 363 3.90 1.68 -17.65
CA SER A 363 3.30 0.44 -17.18
C SER A 363 2.47 -0.22 -18.29
N PRO A 364 2.74 -1.49 -18.63
CA PRO A 364 1.94 -2.24 -19.61
C PRO A 364 0.52 -2.56 -19.09
N ASP A 365 0.30 -2.46 -17.78
CA ASP A 365 -0.99 -2.76 -17.14
C ASP A 365 -2.08 -1.74 -17.49
N TRP A 366 -1.72 -0.56 -18.04
CA TRP A 366 -2.68 0.41 -18.58
C TRP A 366 -3.50 -0.17 -19.73
N LEU A 367 -2.87 -0.88 -20.67
CA LEU A 367 -3.60 -1.49 -21.79
C LEU A 367 -4.62 -2.51 -21.27
N LEU A 368 -4.19 -3.37 -20.34
CA LEU A 368 -5.06 -4.38 -19.73
C LEU A 368 -6.21 -3.73 -18.97
N TYR A 369 -5.95 -2.68 -18.20
CA TYR A 369 -6.97 -1.93 -17.48
C TYR A 369 -8.05 -1.35 -18.40
N ILE A 370 -7.65 -0.70 -19.49
CA ILE A 370 -8.58 -0.08 -20.45
C ILE A 370 -9.45 -1.15 -21.14
N LEU A 371 -8.84 -2.24 -21.62
CA LEU A 371 -9.55 -3.28 -22.36
C LEU A 371 -10.42 -4.16 -21.44
N SER A 372 -10.01 -4.39 -20.19
CA SER A 372 -10.85 -5.06 -19.20
C SER A 372 -12.08 -4.23 -18.83
N ASP A 373 -11.95 -2.90 -18.69
CA ASP A 373 -13.11 -2.02 -18.49
C ASP A 373 -14.08 -2.05 -19.69
N LEU A 374 -13.56 -2.06 -20.92
CA LEU A 374 -14.39 -2.27 -22.12
C LEU A 374 -15.18 -3.58 -22.03
N CYS A 375 -14.50 -4.69 -21.75
CA CYS A 375 -15.13 -6.00 -21.66
C CYS A 375 -16.19 -6.07 -20.56
N ALA A 376 -15.96 -5.42 -19.41
CA ALA A 376 -16.92 -5.35 -18.32
C ALA A 376 -18.19 -4.54 -18.68
N ARG A 377 -18.05 -3.49 -19.51
CA ARG A 377 -19.19 -2.68 -19.98
C ARG A 377 -19.99 -3.35 -21.09
N ARG A 378 -19.41 -4.35 -21.75
CA ARG A 378 -20.04 -5.17 -22.79
C ARG A 378 -19.86 -6.66 -22.45
N PRO A 379 -20.42 -7.15 -21.34
CA PRO A 379 -20.09 -8.49 -20.82
C PRO A 379 -20.53 -9.63 -21.74
N SER A 380 -21.58 -9.41 -22.53
CA SER A 380 -22.20 -10.43 -23.41
C SER A 380 -21.98 -10.18 -24.90
N ASP A 381 -21.14 -9.22 -25.28
CA ASP A 381 -20.86 -8.94 -26.70
C ASP A 381 -19.99 -10.07 -27.30
N PRO A 382 -20.50 -10.88 -28.25
CA PRO A 382 -19.72 -11.98 -28.83
C PRO A 382 -18.50 -11.47 -29.61
N ASN A 383 -18.54 -10.23 -30.13
CA ASN A 383 -17.42 -9.66 -30.88
C ASN A 383 -16.19 -9.37 -30.01
N LEU A 384 -16.31 -9.42 -28.69
CA LEU A 384 -15.20 -9.23 -27.75
C LEU A 384 -14.72 -10.54 -27.11
N GLU A 385 -15.27 -11.69 -27.49
CA GLU A 385 -14.96 -12.98 -26.85
C GLU A 385 -13.47 -13.32 -26.89
N LYS A 386 -12.88 -13.29 -28.10
CA LYS A 386 -11.43 -13.49 -28.28
C LYS A 386 -10.60 -12.51 -27.43
N MET A 387 -10.99 -11.23 -27.37
CA MET A 387 -10.29 -10.24 -26.52
C MET A 387 -10.39 -10.60 -25.03
N ARG A 388 -11.55 -11.05 -24.54
CA ARG A 388 -11.72 -11.48 -23.14
C ARG A 388 -10.80 -12.65 -22.81
N GLU A 389 -10.78 -13.68 -23.65
CA GLU A 389 -9.92 -14.86 -23.45
C GLU A 389 -8.44 -14.47 -23.37
N LEU A 390 -7.98 -13.62 -24.29
CA LEU A 390 -6.60 -13.12 -24.30
C LEU A 390 -6.28 -12.29 -23.05
N LEU A 391 -7.20 -11.43 -22.61
CA LEU A 391 -7.02 -10.62 -21.42
C LEU A 391 -6.91 -11.48 -20.15
N VAL A 392 -7.75 -12.52 -20.02
CA VAL A 392 -7.69 -13.45 -18.88
C VAL A 392 -6.28 -14.03 -18.73
N GLY A 393 -5.71 -14.57 -19.82
CA GLY A 393 -4.34 -15.10 -19.82
C GLY A 393 -3.29 -14.03 -19.48
N CYS A 394 -3.34 -12.88 -20.17
CA CYS A 394 -2.43 -11.75 -19.94
C CYS A 394 -2.43 -11.27 -18.47
N ILE A 395 -3.60 -11.17 -17.85
CA ILE A 395 -3.74 -10.68 -16.48
C ILE A 395 -3.23 -11.73 -15.50
N GLN A 396 -3.61 -13.01 -15.67
CA GLN A 396 -3.16 -14.11 -14.81
C GLN A 396 -1.63 -14.24 -14.78
N GLU A 397 -0.97 -14.13 -15.94
CA GLU A 397 0.49 -14.13 -16.07
C GLU A 397 1.15 -13.01 -15.27
N ARG A 398 0.48 -11.86 -15.15
CA ARG A 398 1.02 -10.65 -14.51
C ARG A 398 0.61 -10.49 -13.05
N MET A 399 -0.31 -11.28 -12.52
CA MET A 399 -0.75 -11.14 -11.12
C MET A 399 0.43 -11.30 -10.15
N GLY A 400 0.68 -10.27 -9.33
CA GLY A 400 1.80 -10.27 -8.39
C GLY A 400 3.19 -10.25 -9.03
N CYS A 401 3.32 -9.87 -10.30
CA CYS A 401 4.63 -9.92 -11.00
C CYS A 401 5.64 -8.86 -10.53
N ASN A 402 5.19 -7.83 -9.80
CA ASN A 402 6.04 -6.79 -9.22
C ASN A 402 5.33 -6.06 -8.08
N GLY A 403 6.09 -5.33 -7.26
CA GLY A 403 5.58 -4.49 -6.16
C GLY A 403 5.14 -3.08 -6.56
N ASN A 404 4.93 -2.79 -7.85
CA ASN A 404 4.46 -1.45 -8.27
C ASN A 404 2.98 -1.29 -7.92
N ILE A 405 2.67 -0.35 -7.03
CA ILE A 405 1.33 -0.14 -6.46
C ILE A 405 0.28 0.21 -7.53
N LEU A 406 0.59 1.13 -8.45
CA LEU A 406 -0.33 1.53 -9.51
C LEU A 406 -0.64 0.34 -10.43
N SER A 407 0.39 -0.40 -10.82
CA SER A 407 0.24 -1.61 -11.63
C SER A 407 -0.54 -2.71 -10.90
N ALA A 408 -0.29 -2.90 -9.60
CA ALA A 408 -1.06 -3.84 -8.77
C ALA A 408 -2.55 -3.44 -8.73
N ALA A 409 -2.87 -2.16 -8.48
CA ALA A 409 -4.24 -1.66 -8.48
C ALA A 409 -4.93 -1.87 -9.85
N MET A 410 -4.23 -1.59 -10.96
CA MET A 410 -4.73 -1.86 -12.30
C MET A 410 -5.02 -3.34 -12.51
N ARG A 411 -4.09 -4.25 -12.15
CA ARG A 411 -4.28 -5.69 -12.30
C ARG A 411 -5.44 -6.23 -11.45
N VAL A 412 -5.63 -5.73 -10.23
CA VAL A 412 -6.80 -6.09 -9.40
C VAL A 412 -8.09 -5.66 -10.09
N LEU A 413 -8.16 -4.40 -10.55
CA LEU A 413 -9.35 -3.88 -11.22
C LEU A 413 -9.65 -4.64 -12.53
N SER A 414 -8.61 -4.94 -13.32
CA SER A 414 -8.73 -5.71 -14.57
C SER A 414 -9.23 -7.14 -14.30
N ALA A 415 -8.68 -7.80 -13.28
CA ALA A 415 -9.11 -9.14 -12.86
C ALA A 415 -10.59 -9.13 -12.45
N GLN A 416 -10.99 -8.19 -11.59
CA GLN A 416 -12.38 -8.05 -11.14
C GLN A 416 -13.34 -7.77 -12.30
N SER A 417 -12.92 -6.97 -13.28
CA SER A 417 -13.71 -6.68 -14.49
C SER A 417 -13.95 -7.90 -15.39
N LEU A 418 -13.16 -8.96 -15.22
CA LEU A 418 -13.31 -10.24 -15.94
C LEU A 418 -13.75 -11.39 -15.02
N GLY A 419 -14.20 -11.09 -13.79
CA GLY A 419 -14.67 -12.12 -12.85
C GLY A 419 -13.56 -12.97 -12.22
N LEU A 420 -12.30 -12.51 -12.25
CA LEU A 420 -11.15 -13.20 -11.66
C LEU A 420 -10.82 -12.65 -10.26
N THR A 421 -10.31 -13.54 -9.39
CA THR A 421 -9.77 -13.15 -8.09
C THR A 421 -8.26 -12.88 -8.19
N ASN A 422 -7.79 -11.76 -7.63
CA ASN A 422 -6.36 -11.41 -7.58
C ASN A 422 -5.93 -11.04 -6.16
N GLY A 423 -5.72 -12.06 -5.31
CA GLY A 423 -5.34 -11.85 -3.91
C GLY A 423 -3.93 -11.27 -3.75
N ARG A 424 -2.98 -11.66 -4.61
CA ARG A 424 -1.57 -11.24 -4.53
C ARG A 424 -1.41 -9.74 -4.71
N ASP A 425 -2.01 -9.17 -5.76
CA ASP A 425 -1.94 -7.73 -5.96
C ASP A 425 -2.83 -6.95 -4.99
N LEU A 426 -3.93 -7.53 -4.51
CA LEU A 426 -4.77 -6.91 -3.50
C LEU A 426 -4.02 -6.72 -2.17
N GLU A 427 -3.20 -7.69 -1.77
CA GLU A 427 -2.32 -7.59 -0.60
C GLU A 427 -1.30 -6.45 -0.77
N ILE A 428 -0.63 -6.36 -1.92
CA ILE A 428 0.29 -5.26 -2.26
C ILE A 428 -0.39 -3.90 -2.11
N VAL A 429 -1.63 -3.77 -2.60
CA VAL A 429 -2.41 -2.52 -2.50
C VAL A 429 -2.77 -2.21 -1.04
N LEU A 430 -3.23 -3.19 -0.27
CA LEU A 430 -3.62 -3.01 1.13
C LEU A 430 -2.44 -2.61 2.02
N GLU A 431 -1.28 -3.24 1.83
CA GLU A 431 -0.09 -2.97 2.64
C GLU A 431 0.53 -1.59 2.38
N ALA A 432 0.31 -1.05 1.17
CA ALA A 432 0.90 0.21 0.74
C ALA A 432 0.13 1.48 1.16
N GLN A 433 -1.02 1.36 1.85
CA GLN A 433 -1.77 2.53 2.31
C GLN A 433 -0.97 3.33 3.36
N GLN A 434 -0.91 4.65 3.20
CA GLN A 434 -0.19 5.56 4.08
C GLN A 434 -1.06 6.03 5.26
N LEU A 435 -0.43 6.63 6.28
CA LEU A 435 -1.12 7.07 7.50
C LEU A 435 -2.24 8.08 7.24
N ASP A 436 -2.05 8.96 6.26
CA ASP A 436 -3.08 9.93 5.81
C ASP A 436 -4.26 9.27 5.07
N GLY A 437 -4.20 7.96 4.84
CA GLY A 437 -5.24 7.17 4.17
C GLY A 437 -5.09 7.08 2.66
N GLY A 438 -4.19 7.86 2.07
CA GLY A 438 -3.88 7.80 0.64
C GLY A 438 -2.81 6.75 0.33
N TRP A 439 -2.38 6.74 -0.94
CA TRP A 439 -1.21 5.99 -1.41
C TRP A 439 -0.11 6.96 -1.85
N GLU A 440 1.11 6.45 -1.89
CA GLU A 440 2.26 7.20 -2.38
C GLU A 440 2.09 7.61 -3.84
N LEU A 441 2.83 8.65 -4.23
CA LEU A 441 2.85 9.10 -5.61
C LEU A 441 3.39 7.98 -6.51
N ALA A 442 2.64 7.66 -7.56
CA ALA A 442 3.12 6.83 -8.66
C ALA A 442 3.20 7.64 -9.96
N TRP A 443 4.20 7.33 -10.78
CA TRP A 443 4.35 7.90 -12.11
C TRP A 443 3.37 7.22 -13.06
N LEU A 444 2.35 7.98 -13.49
CA LEU A 444 1.27 7.47 -14.31
C LEU A 444 1.68 7.35 -15.77
N TRP A 445 2.31 8.41 -16.29
CA TRP A 445 2.79 8.52 -17.67
C TRP A 445 3.98 9.48 -17.79
N GLY A 446 4.71 9.37 -18.88
CA GLY A 446 5.88 10.18 -19.22
C GLY A 446 5.61 11.20 -20.32
N TYR A 447 6.44 12.24 -20.35
CA TYR A 447 6.46 13.22 -21.43
C TYR A 447 7.27 12.66 -22.59
N GLY A 448 6.62 12.29 -23.70
CA GLY A 448 7.27 11.50 -24.76
C GLY A 448 8.53 12.09 -25.43
N THR A 449 8.92 13.34 -25.17
CA THR A 449 10.12 13.99 -25.74
C THR A 449 11.17 14.40 -24.71
N LYS A 450 10.88 14.30 -23.41
CA LYS A 450 11.77 14.72 -22.32
C LYS A 450 11.77 13.64 -21.23
N PRO A 451 12.85 13.48 -20.44
CA PRO A 451 12.88 12.57 -19.30
C PRO A 451 12.08 13.13 -18.12
N LEU A 452 10.83 13.52 -18.36
CA LEU A 452 9.90 14.11 -17.41
C LEU A 452 8.78 13.11 -17.15
N LYS A 453 8.51 12.83 -15.89
CA LYS A 453 7.41 11.95 -15.47
C LYS A 453 6.27 12.78 -14.88
N ILE A 454 5.05 12.27 -15.02
CA ILE A 454 3.83 12.85 -14.46
C ILE A 454 3.24 11.83 -13.48
N GLY A 455 3.08 12.22 -12.23
CA GLY A 455 2.56 11.36 -11.18
C GLY A 455 1.36 11.98 -10.45
N SER A 456 0.57 11.15 -9.78
CA SER A 456 -0.55 11.63 -8.96
C SER A 456 -0.79 10.69 -7.79
N ARG A 457 -0.92 11.25 -6.59
CA ARG A 457 -1.44 10.52 -5.42
C ARG A 457 -2.94 10.29 -5.53
N GLY A 458 -3.67 11.25 -6.10
CA GLY A 458 -5.14 11.20 -6.24
C GLY A 458 -5.59 10.03 -7.11
N VAL A 459 -4.97 9.87 -8.29
CA VAL A 459 -5.27 8.74 -9.20
C VAL A 459 -4.98 7.40 -8.54
N VAL A 460 -3.79 7.23 -7.95
CA VAL A 460 -3.40 5.97 -7.29
C VAL A 460 -4.36 5.65 -6.14
N THR A 461 -4.72 6.65 -5.34
CA THR A 461 -5.65 6.48 -4.21
C THR A 461 -7.06 6.12 -4.68
N ALA A 462 -7.58 6.78 -5.72
CA ALA A 462 -8.88 6.47 -6.29
C ALA A 462 -8.94 5.03 -6.83
N MET A 463 -7.90 4.61 -7.58
CA MET A 463 -7.81 3.26 -8.13
C MET A 463 -7.65 2.19 -7.04
N ALA A 464 -6.76 2.42 -6.07
CA ALA A 464 -6.55 1.52 -4.94
C ALA A 464 -7.83 1.35 -4.10
N MET A 465 -8.52 2.46 -3.79
CA MET A 465 -9.79 2.44 -3.09
C MET A 465 -10.84 1.63 -3.86
N ASN A 466 -10.96 1.83 -5.17
CA ASN A 466 -11.91 1.10 -6.00
C ASN A 466 -11.60 -0.40 -6.04
N ALA A 467 -10.32 -0.76 -6.18
CA ALA A 467 -9.85 -2.14 -6.17
C ALA A 467 -10.21 -2.85 -4.86
N ILE A 468 -9.94 -2.21 -3.71
CA ILE A 468 -10.26 -2.75 -2.39
C ILE A 468 -11.77 -2.85 -2.18
N ARG A 469 -12.52 -1.81 -2.54
CA ARG A 469 -13.98 -1.77 -2.40
C ARG A 469 -14.65 -2.90 -3.18
N ARG A 470 -14.26 -3.11 -4.44
CA ARG A 470 -14.81 -4.16 -5.31
C ARG A 470 -14.43 -5.58 -4.84
N ALA A 471 -13.29 -5.76 -4.17
CA ALA A 471 -12.92 -7.06 -3.63
C ALA A 471 -13.73 -7.47 -2.38
N ARG A 472 -14.43 -6.52 -1.76
CA ARG A 472 -15.28 -6.72 -0.59
C ARG A 472 -16.77 -6.82 -0.93
N ALA A 473 -17.17 -6.34 -2.09
CA ALA A 473 -18.53 -6.48 -2.63
C ALA A 473 -18.72 -7.89 -3.18
#